data_AF-A0AAD5LPX0-F1
#
_entry.id   AF-A0AAD5LPX0-F1
#
_cell.length_a   1.000
_cell.length_b   1.000
_cell.length_c   1.000
_cell.angle_alpha   90.00
_cell.angle_beta   90.00
_cell.angle_gamma   90.00
#
_symmetry.space_group_name_H-M   'P 1'
#
loop_
_entity.id
_entity.type
_entity.pdbx_description
1 polymer ?
#
loop_
_entity_poly.entity_id
_entity_poly.type
_entity_poly.pdbx_seq_one_letter_code
_entity_poly.pdbx_strand_id
1 'polypeptide(L)'
;MIVFSSAIYFAEYTPDGCRDGGWLGNCTWEDNGSVRGDFASSIAGAAASRVSQPQECICVDPNPYHSIAASFWWSIVTMSTVGYGDMTPVTVVGKLVGSATILTGMLVLALPITVIGTNFQKVMKTVVQQTMKTNVEYLKGRRQIAREEIRAILQRFHAVTEDIHLDIDDIIAVPHLQPQHW
;
A
#
# COMPACT_ATOMS: atom_id res chain seq x y z
N MET A 1 -5.22 15.34 11.88
CA MET A 1 -5.48 14.36 12.96
C MET A 1 -6.07 15.02 14.20
N ILE A 2 -5.38 15.95 14.86
CA ILE A 2 -5.88 16.62 16.09
C ILE A 2 -7.22 17.34 15.85
N VAL A 3 -7.34 18.10 14.75
CA VAL A 3 -8.59 18.83 14.42
C VAL A 3 -9.78 17.90 14.22
N PHE A 4 -9.60 16.75 13.55
CA PHE A 4 -10.67 15.77 13.34
C PHE A 4 -11.06 15.05 14.63
N SER A 5 -10.08 14.77 15.51
CA SER A 5 -10.30 14.20 16.84
C SER A 5 -11.09 15.14 17.75
N SER A 6 -10.77 16.43 17.73
CA SER A 6 -11.53 17.43 18.47
C SER A 6 -12.93 17.62 17.88
N ALA A 7 -13.06 17.63 16.55
CA ALA A 7 -14.35 17.79 15.88
C ALA A 7 -15.31 16.61 16.15
N ILE A 8 -14.81 15.37 16.12
CA ILE A 8 -15.63 14.19 16.43
C ILE A 8 -16.01 14.16 17.91
N TYR A 9 -15.08 14.53 18.79
CA TYR A 9 -15.34 14.63 20.23
C TYR A 9 -16.47 15.61 20.50
N PHE A 10 -16.40 16.84 19.99
CA PHE A 10 -17.48 17.82 20.18
C PHE A 10 -18.80 17.44 19.50
N ALA A 11 -18.76 16.73 18.37
CA ALA A 11 -19.98 16.29 17.67
C ALA A 11 -20.73 15.17 18.41
N GLU A 12 -20.01 14.34 19.18
CA GLU A 12 -20.54 13.22 19.96
C GLU A 12 -20.52 13.48 21.47
N TYR A 13 -20.12 14.68 21.91
CA TYR A 13 -20.08 15.02 23.32
C TYR A 13 -21.49 15.21 23.84
N THR A 14 -22.02 14.17 24.49
CA THR A 14 -23.20 14.27 25.35
C THR A 14 -22.76 14.66 26.76
N PRO A 15 -23.14 15.85 27.25
CA PRO A 15 -22.68 16.35 28.55
C PRO A 15 -23.17 15.53 29.74
N ASP A 16 -24.28 14.79 29.62
CA ASP A 16 -24.96 14.17 30.75
C ASP A 16 -25.34 12.69 30.48
N GLY A 17 -24.39 11.84 30.10
CA GLY A 17 -24.66 10.42 29.78
C GLY A 17 -25.34 9.62 30.90
N CYS A 18 -25.21 10.08 32.16
CA CYS A 18 -25.83 9.44 33.31
C CYS A 18 -27.18 10.05 33.72
N ARG A 19 -27.60 11.18 33.15
CA ARG A 19 -28.93 11.75 33.44
C ARG A 19 -30.04 11.03 32.66
N ASP A 20 -29.69 10.43 31.52
CA ASP A 20 -30.61 9.75 30.61
C ASP A 20 -30.73 8.22 30.85
N GLY A 21 -30.30 7.72 32.02
CA GLY A 21 -30.57 6.33 32.44
C GLY A 21 -29.41 5.34 32.29
N GLY A 22 -28.16 5.80 32.17
CA GLY A 22 -26.95 4.96 32.16
C GLY A 22 -26.52 4.44 33.54
N TRP A 23 -27.42 3.90 34.36
CA TRP A 23 -27.08 3.39 35.69
C TRP A 23 -27.12 1.86 35.74
N LEU A 24 -26.11 1.24 36.34
CA LEU A 24 -26.17 -0.16 36.73
C LEU A 24 -26.89 -0.30 38.08
N GLY A 25 -28.16 -0.71 38.04
CA GLY A 25 -28.99 -0.93 39.23
C GLY A 25 -30.36 -0.25 39.11
N ASN A 26 -31.22 -0.44 40.11
CA ASN A 26 -32.52 0.23 40.18
C ASN A 26 -32.34 1.62 40.81
N CYS A 27 -31.85 2.57 40.01
CA CYS A 27 -31.59 3.95 40.44
C CYS A 27 -32.53 4.91 39.71
N THR A 28 -33.11 5.87 40.44
CA THR A 28 -33.97 6.93 39.92
C THR A 28 -33.28 8.30 40.10
N TRP A 29 -33.46 9.19 39.13
CA TRP A 29 -32.92 10.55 39.18
C TRP A 29 -33.93 11.47 39.90
N GLU A 30 -33.51 12.16 40.97
CA GLU A 30 -34.34 13.13 41.68
C GLU A 30 -34.11 14.55 41.14
N ASP A 31 -35.17 15.38 41.11
CA ASP A 31 -35.13 16.75 40.60
C ASP A 31 -34.17 17.71 41.37
N ASN A 32 -33.68 17.29 42.53
CA ASN A 32 -32.69 17.99 43.34
C ASN A 32 -31.23 17.73 42.88
N GLY A 33 -31.03 16.90 41.85
CA GLY A 33 -29.71 16.49 41.35
C GLY A 33 -29.07 15.31 42.09
N SER A 34 -29.79 14.70 43.04
CA SER A 34 -29.40 13.48 43.76
C SER A 34 -29.87 12.24 43.01
N VAL A 35 -29.18 11.12 43.22
CA VAL A 35 -29.54 9.81 42.65
C VAL A 35 -29.92 8.90 43.81
N ARG A 36 -31.08 8.25 43.72
CA ARG A 36 -31.60 7.38 44.77
C ARG A 36 -31.76 5.95 44.26
N GLY A 37 -31.25 4.98 45.01
CA GLY A 37 -31.44 3.55 44.73
C GLY A 37 -32.69 3.01 45.41
N ASP A 38 -33.62 2.45 44.64
CA ASP A 38 -34.85 1.85 45.17
C ASP A 38 -34.70 0.32 45.27
N PHE A 39 -34.53 -0.20 46.50
CA PHE A 39 -34.36 -1.64 46.76
C PHE A 39 -35.66 -2.46 46.58
N ALA A 40 -36.78 -1.84 46.22
CA ALA A 40 -38.10 -2.43 46.46
C ALA A 40 -38.92 -2.66 45.17
N SER A 41 -38.74 -3.82 44.53
CA SER A 41 -39.86 -4.50 43.82
C SER A 41 -39.59 -5.98 43.48
N SER A 42 -38.81 -6.70 44.28
CA SER A 42 -38.89 -8.18 44.31
C SER A 42 -39.42 -8.58 45.67
N ILE A 43 -40.50 -9.36 45.67
CA ILE A 43 -41.34 -9.85 46.77
C ILE A 43 -40.59 -10.66 47.87
N ALA A 44 -39.26 -10.63 47.86
CA ALA A 44 -38.35 -11.31 48.79
C ALA A 44 -37.97 -10.45 50.01
N GLY A 45 -38.85 -9.53 50.43
CA GLY A 45 -38.62 -8.54 51.49
C GLY A 45 -38.60 -9.08 52.93
N ALA A 46 -38.24 -10.34 53.19
CA ALA A 46 -38.33 -10.89 54.55
C ALA A 46 -37.13 -11.69 55.08
N ALA A 47 -36.07 -11.98 54.30
CA ALA A 47 -35.07 -12.96 54.77
C ALA A 47 -33.57 -12.64 54.55
N ALA A 48 -33.19 -11.47 54.04
CA ALA A 48 -31.77 -11.17 53.79
C ALA A 48 -31.24 -10.10 54.75
N SER A 49 -30.94 -10.50 55.98
CA SER A 49 -30.18 -9.72 56.94
C SER A 49 -28.67 -9.70 56.62
N ARG A 50 -28.06 -8.51 56.79
CA ARG A 50 -26.63 -8.24 57.04
C ARG A 50 -25.65 -8.42 55.87
N VAL A 51 -25.70 -7.52 54.89
CA VAL A 51 -24.48 -6.95 54.28
C VAL A 51 -24.65 -5.43 54.18
N SER A 52 -23.86 -4.72 54.96
CA SER A 52 -23.59 -3.29 54.85
C SER A 52 -22.60 -3.04 53.71
N GLN A 53 -23.07 -2.97 52.48
CA GLN A 53 -22.35 -2.28 51.40
C GLN A 53 -23.32 -1.27 50.78
N PRO A 54 -22.95 0.01 50.66
CA PRO A 54 -23.76 0.94 49.89
C PRO A 54 -23.81 0.40 48.47
N GLN A 55 -25.00 0.09 47.96
CA GLN A 55 -25.16 -0.16 46.54
C GLN A 55 -25.06 1.22 45.87
N GLU A 56 -23.83 1.67 45.68
CA GLU A 56 -23.52 2.92 44.98
C GLU A 56 -24.10 2.82 43.58
N CYS A 57 -24.98 3.76 43.21
CA CYS A 57 -25.41 3.91 41.84
C CYS A 57 -24.15 4.23 41.02
N ILE A 58 -23.71 3.28 40.19
CA ILE A 58 -22.55 3.47 39.30
C ILE A 58 -23.05 4.03 37.98
N CYS A 59 -22.47 5.18 37.64
CA CYS A 59 -22.73 5.92 36.43
C CYS A 59 -21.93 5.25 35.29
N VAL A 60 -22.62 4.52 34.41
CA VAL A 60 -22.02 3.89 33.23
C VAL A 60 -22.45 4.70 32.02
N ASP A 61 -21.60 5.64 31.61
CA ASP A 61 -21.81 6.36 30.37
C ASP A 61 -21.74 5.36 29.19
N PRO A 62 -22.80 5.19 28.40
CA PRO A 62 -22.77 4.32 27.23
C PRO A 62 -22.00 4.95 26.06
N ASN A 63 -21.49 6.18 26.22
CA ASN A 63 -20.81 6.91 25.16
C ASN A 63 -19.34 6.44 25.05
N PRO A 64 -18.90 5.85 23.93
CA PRO A 64 -17.52 5.42 23.74
C PRO A 64 -16.51 6.58 23.76
N TYR A 65 -16.95 7.83 23.61
CA TYR A 65 -16.11 9.03 23.55
C TYR A 65 -15.88 9.67 24.93
N HIS A 66 -15.38 8.91 25.91
CA HIS A 66 -15.16 9.41 27.28
C HIS A 66 -14.08 10.50 27.41
N SER A 67 -13.10 10.55 26.51
CA SER A 67 -12.00 11.51 26.57
C SER A 67 -11.46 11.88 25.19
N ILE A 68 -10.73 13.00 25.12
CA ILE A 68 -10.05 13.43 23.89
C ILE A 68 -9.07 12.34 23.42
N ALA A 69 -8.42 11.61 24.33
CA ALA A 69 -7.53 10.50 23.98
C ALA A 69 -8.28 9.32 23.32
N ALA A 70 -9.50 9.00 23.76
CA ALA A 70 -10.32 7.98 23.10
C ALA A 70 -10.74 8.39 21.68
N SER A 71 -11.11 9.67 21.49
CA SER A 71 -11.40 10.21 20.15
C SER A 71 -10.18 10.20 19.21
N PHE A 72 -8.97 10.28 19.78
CA PHE A 72 -7.71 10.24 19.03
C PHE A 72 -7.44 8.84 18.49
N TRP A 73 -7.70 7.80 19.29
CA TRP A 73 -7.67 6.41 18.84
C TRP A 73 -8.59 6.18 17.64
N TRP A 74 -9.86 6.57 17.77
CA TRP A 74 -10.83 6.48 16.67
C TRP A 74 -10.36 7.21 15.42
N SER A 75 -9.79 8.42 15.59
CA SER A 75 -9.29 9.23 14.49
C SER A 75 -8.12 8.58 13.75
N ILE A 76 -7.19 7.94 14.48
CA ILE A 76 -6.07 7.20 13.87
C ILE A 76 -6.60 6.02 13.06
N VAL A 77 -7.44 5.19 13.67
CA VAL A 77 -8.00 3.96 13.07
C VAL A 77 -8.84 4.26 11.83
N THR A 78 -9.60 5.36 11.87
CA THR A 78 -10.43 5.79 10.74
C THR A 78 -9.58 6.40 9.63
N MET A 79 -8.58 7.21 9.96
CA MET A 79 -7.68 7.83 8.97
C MET A 79 -6.77 6.80 8.28
N SER A 80 -6.39 5.73 8.99
CA SER A 80 -5.66 4.59 8.42
C SER A 80 -6.58 3.61 7.66
N THR A 81 -7.88 3.89 7.57
CA THR A 81 -8.90 3.05 6.92
C THR A 81 -9.02 1.64 7.50
N VAL A 82 -8.56 1.40 8.73
CA VAL A 82 -8.68 0.10 9.40
C VAL A 82 -10.11 -0.13 9.89
N GLY A 83 -10.69 0.87 10.55
CA GLY A 83 -12.10 0.88 10.94
C GLY A 83 -12.55 -0.33 11.77
N TYR A 84 -11.93 -0.56 12.95
CA TYR A 84 -12.29 -1.69 13.82
C TYR A 84 -13.77 -1.74 14.22
N GLY A 85 -14.45 -0.58 14.28
CA GLY A 85 -15.87 -0.49 14.63
C GLY A 85 -16.15 -0.58 16.14
N ASP A 86 -15.12 -0.52 16.97
CA ASP A 86 -15.19 -0.43 18.43
C ASP A 86 -15.86 0.87 18.90
N MET A 87 -15.60 1.97 18.18
CA MET A 87 -16.22 3.26 18.40
C MET A 87 -16.74 3.79 17.06
N THR A 88 -17.99 4.23 17.00
CA THR A 88 -18.56 4.80 15.78
C THR A 88 -19.47 5.99 16.12
N PRO A 89 -19.43 7.07 15.33
CA PRO A 89 -20.32 8.20 15.53
C PRO A 89 -21.75 7.80 15.17
N VAL A 90 -22.67 8.02 16.10
CA VAL A 90 -24.11 7.74 15.95
C VAL A 90 -24.87 8.96 15.44
N THR A 91 -24.41 10.16 15.79
CA THR A 91 -24.99 11.45 15.42
C THR A 91 -24.85 11.76 13.94
N VAL A 92 -25.81 12.51 13.39
CA VAL A 92 -25.78 12.94 11.98
C VAL A 92 -24.55 13.82 11.70
N VAL A 93 -24.22 14.72 12.63
CA VAL A 93 -23.05 15.60 12.54
C VAL A 93 -21.75 14.79 12.62
N GLY A 94 -21.66 13.84 13.55
CA GLY A 94 -20.49 12.95 13.67
C GLY A 94 -20.25 12.12 12.41
N LYS A 95 -21.31 11.65 11.74
CA LYS A 95 -21.20 10.93 10.46
C LYS A 95 -20.65 11.82 9.32
N LEU A 96 -21.06 13.08 9.25
CA LEU A 96 -20.50 14.03 8.28
C LEU A 96 -19.01 14.28 8.54
N VAL A 97 -18.62 14.50 9.80
CA VAL A 97 -17.20 14.66 10.18
C VAL A 97 -16.41 13.39 9.87
N GLY A 98 -16.98 12.21 10.11
CA GLY A 98 -16.38 10.92 9.75
C GLY A 98 -16.12 10.80 8.24
N SER A 99 -17.08 11.17 7.40
CA SER A 99 -16.90 11.16 5.95
C SER A 99 -15.75 12.08 5.49
N ALA A 100 -15.67 13.30 6.03
CA ALA A 100 -14.60 14.24 5.72
C ALA A 100 -13.23 13.75 6.22
N THR A 101 -13.20 13.06 7.37
CA THR A 101 -11.98 12.48 7.94
C THR A 101 -11.41 11.39 7.04
N ILE A 102 -12.27 10.51 6.49
CA ILE A 102 -11.84 9.45 5.56
C ILE A 102 -11.26 10.05 4.28
N LEU A 103 -11.94 11.02 3.68
CA LEU A 103 -11.47 11.69 2.46
C LEU A 103 -10.11 12.36 2.68
N THR A 104 -9.97 13.07 3.80
CA THR A 104 -8.70 13.75 4.14
C THR A 104 -7.59 12.74 4.43
N GLY A 105 -7.89 11.62 5.10
CA GLY A 105 -6.95 10.54 5.37
C GLY A 105 -6.36 9.93 4.11
N MET A 106 -7.20 9.64 3.10
CA MET A 106 -6.73 9.12 1.82
C MET A 106 -5.76 10.07 1.11
N LEU A 107 -6.06 11.38 1.10
CA LEU A 107 -5.18 12.39 0.50
C LEU A 107 -3.82 12.45 1.20
N VAL A 108 -3.80 12.36 2.53
CA VAL A 108 -2.55 12.37 3.32
C VAL A 108 -1.72 11.11 3.06
N LEU A 109 -2.36 9.95 2.93
CA LEU A 109 -1.65 8.69 2.63
C LEU A 109 -1.14 8.62 1.18
N ALA A 110 -1.79 9.30 0.24
CA ALA A 110 -1.38 9.29 -1.17
C ALA A 110 0.03 9.88 -1.39
N LEU A 111 0.40 10.91 -0.62
CA LEU A 111 1.69 11.60 -0.78
C LEU A 111 2.90 10.69 -0.48
N PRO A 112 3.03 10.05 0.71
CA PRO A 112 4.16 9.18 1.00
C PRO A 112 4.18 7.94 0.09
N ILE A 113 3.00 7.38 -0.26
CA ILE A 113 2.91 6.25 -1.20
C ILE A 113 3.49 6.65 -2.56
N THR A 114 3.13 7.83 -3.08
CA THR A 114 3.64 8.34 -4.36
C THR A 114 5.13 8.61 -4.29
N VAL A 115 5.63 9.23 -3.22
CA VAL A 115 7.06 9.51 -3.05
C VAL A 115 7.86 8.21 -3.02
N ILE A 116 7.44 7.20 -2.26
CA ILE A 116 8.11 5.90 -2.22
C ILE A 116 8.04 5.21 -3.59
N GLY A 117 6.88 5.23 -4.24
CA GLY A 117 6.67 4.64 -5.56
C GLY A 117 7.57 5.24 -6.63
N THR A 118 7.71 6.57 -6.67
CA THR A 118 8.59 7.23 -7.65
C THR A 118 10.07 6.90 -7.44
N ASN A 119 10.53 6.79 -6.20
CA ASN A 119 11.90 6.38 -5.89
C ASN A 119 12.16 4.92 -6.32
N PHE A 120 11.22 4.02 -6.02
CA PHE A 120 11.32 2.64 -6.44
C PHE A 120 11.32 2.49 -7.96
N GLN A 121 10.44 3.24 -8.66
CA GLN A 121 10.43 3.27 -10.12
C GLN A 121 11.75 3.76 -10.71
N LYS A 122 12.39 4.78 -10.12
CA LYS A 122 13.70 5.27 -10.59
C LYS A 122 14.75 4.17 -10.48
N VAL A 123 14.86 3.51 -9.32
CA VAL A 123 15.84 2.42 -9.11
C VAL A 123 15.56 1.27 -10.07
N MET A 124 14.30 0.85 -10.20
CA MET A 124 13.91 -0.23 -11.09
C MET A 124 14.20 0.08 -12.57
N LYS A 125 13.92 1.31 -13.02
CA LYS A 125 14.26 1.77 -14.38
C LYS A 125 15.77 1.69 -14.62
N THR A 126 16.59 2.12 -13.66
CA THR A 126 18.04 2.04 -13.77
C THR A 126 18.51 0.59 -13.90
N VAL A 127 18.01 -0.31 -13.05
CA VAL A 127 18.37 -1.75 -13.08
C VAL A 127 18.01 -2.37 -14.43
N VAL A 128 16.77 -2.18 -14.90
CA VAL A 128 16.29 -2.74 -16.18
C VAL A 128 17.09 -2.16 -17.36
N GLN A 129 17.32 -0.85 -17.38
CA GLN A 129 18.12 -0.22 -18.45
C GLN A 129 19.57 -0.70 -18.43
N GLN A 130 20.14 -0.95 -17.26
CA GLN A 130 21.51 -1.44 -17.14
C GLN A 130 21.65 -2.83 -17.74
N THR A 131 20.72 -3.74 -17.45
CA THR A 131 20.67 -5.07 -18.06
C THR A 131 20.53 -4.98 -19.58
N MET A 132 19.66 -4.10 -20.08
CA MET A 132 19.48 -3.91 -21.54
C MET A 132 20.75 -3.40 -22.22
N LYS A 133 21.44 -2.40 -21.64
CA LYS A 133 22.68 -1.86 -22.21
C LYS A 133 23.77 -2.92 -22.27
N THR A 134 23.97 -3.68 -21.20
CA THR A 134 24.98 -4.74 -21.16
C THR A 134 24.69 -5.83 -22.20
N ASN A 135 23.44 -6.27 -22.32
CA ASN A 135 23.07 -7.29 -23.30
C ASN A 135 23.27 -6.83 -24.74
N VAL A 136 22.89 -5.58 -25.06
CA VAL A 136 23.10 -5.02 -26.41
C VAL A 136 24.58 -4.88 -26.72
N GLU A 137 25.38 -4.38 -25.77
CA GLU A 137 26.82 -4.21 -25.95
C GLU A 137 27.52 -5.57 -26.13
N TYR A 138 27.12 -6.57 -25.35
CA TYR A 138 27.57 -7.96 -25.51
C TYR A 138 27.27 -8.52 -26.90
N LEU A 139 26.05 -8.33 -27.40
CA LEU A 139 25.64 -8.79 -28.73
C LEU A 139 26.39 -8.05 -29.86
N LYS A 140 26.64 -6.76 -29.71
CA LYS A 140 27.46 -5.98 -30.66
C LYS A 140 28.90 -6.49 -30.70
N GLY A 141 29.52 -6.72 -29.55
CA GLY A 141 30.87 -7.28 -29.45
C GLY A 141 30.99 -8.62 -30.16
N ARG A 142 30.06 -9.55 -29.92
CA ARG A 142 30.03 -10.85 -30.62
C ARG A 142 29.85 -10.71 -32.14
N ARG A 143 28.98 -9.79 -32.59
CA ARG A 143 28.78 -9.54 -34.02
C ARG A 143 30.03 -8.97 -34.68
N GLN A 144 30.75 -8.11 -33.97
CA GLN A 144 32.01 -7.53 -34.43
C GLN A 144 33.08 -8.60 -34.62
N ILE A 145 33.27 -9.47 -33.62
CA ILE A 145 34.22 -10.60 -33.66
C ILE A 145 33.93 -11.51 -34.86
N ALA A 146 32.67 -11.92 -35.04
CA ALA A 146 32.29 -12.78 -36.16
C ALA A 146 32.58 -12.13 -37.53
N ARG A 147 32.39 -10.81 -37.65
CA ARG A 147 32.71 -10.06 -38.88
C ARG A 147 34.21 -10.02 -39.16
N GLU A 148 35.02 -9.86 -38.13
CA GLU A 148 36.48 -9.83 -38.24
C GLU A 148 37.03 -11.19 -38.66
N GLU A 149 36.54 -12.28 -38.07
CA GLU A 149 36.91 -13.64 -38.48
C GLU A 149 36.56 -13.93 -39.94
N ILE A 150 35.35 -13.58 -40.38
CA ILE A 150 34.93 -13.76 -41.78
C ILE A 150 35.87 -12.98 -42.73
N ARG A 151 36.22 -11.74 -42.39
CA ARG A 151 37.14 -10.94 -43.21
C ARG A 151 38.53 -11.56 -43.29
N ALA A 152 39.06 -12.06 -42.18
CA ALA A 152 40.37 -12.71 -42.16
C ALA A 152 40.40 -13.95 -43.07
N ILE A 153 39.33 -14.75 -43.06
CA ILE A 153 39.19 -15.91 -43.96
C ILE A 153 39.09 -15.44 -45.42
N LEU A 154 38.27 -14.43 -45.69
CA LEU A 154 38.07 -13.93 -47.05
C LEU A 154 39.36 -13.36 -47.66
N GLN A 155 40.18 -12.69 -46.85
CA GLN A 155 41.51 -12.22 -47.26
C GLN A 155 42.46 -13.37 -47.60
N ARG A 156 42.48 -14.42 -46.79
CA ARG A 156 43.28 -15.62 -47.11
C ARG A 156 42.83 -16.28 -48.40
N PHE A 157 41.51 -16.36 -48.64
CA PHE A 157 40.97 -16.91 -49.87
C PHE A 157 41.32 -16.06 -51.11
N HIS A 158 41.26 -14.74 -50.99
CA HIS A 158 41.64 -13.83 -52.08
C HIS A 158 43.12 -13.93 -52.45
N ALA A 159 44.02 -14.03 -51.46
CA ALA A 159 45.45 -14.23 -51.72
C ALA A 159 45.74 -15.53 -52.49
N VAL A 160 45.01 -16.61 -52.18
CA VAL A 160 45.13 -17.90 -52.88
C VAL A 160 44.53 -17.84 -54.30
N THR A 161 43.51 -17.02 -54.53
CA THR A 161 42.87 -16.91 -55.86
C THR A 161 43.70 -16.08 -56.84
N GLU A 162 44.51 -15.13 -56.34
CA GLU A 162 45.45 -14.36 -57.17
C GLU A 162 46.59 -15.26 -57.71
N ASP A 163 47.01 -16.27 -56.94
CA ASP A 163 47.90 -17.34 -57.41
C ASP A 163 47.21 -18.31 -58.41
N ILE A 164 45.89 -18.22 -58.58
CA ILE A 164 45.09 -18.99 -59.56
C ILE A 164 44.45 -18.01 -60.56
N HIS A 165 45.18 -16.97 -61.00
CA HIS A 165 44.99 -16.48 -62.36
C HIS A 165 45.56 -17.55 -63.29
N LEU A 166 44.77 -18.60 -63.51
CA LEU A 166 44.91 -19.40 -64.72
C LEU A 166 44.72 -18.41 -65.86
N ASP A 167 45.83 -18.06 -66.52
CA ASP A 167 45.86 -17.40 -67.82
C ASP A 167 44.84 -18.12 -68.72
N ILE A 168 43.66 -17.52 -68.88
CA ILE A 168 42.65 -17.97 -69.85
C ILE A 168 43.27 -17.95 -71.25
N ASP A 169 44.27 -17.10 -71.46
CA ASP A 169 45.03 -16.98 -72.70
C ASP A 169 46.01 -18.15 -72.94
N ASP A 170 46.51 -18.85 -71.90
CA ASP A 170 47.38 -20.04 -72.05
C ASP A 170 46.60 -21.34 -72.36
N ILE A 171 45.30 -21.41 -72.01
CA ILE A 171 44.46 -22.59 -72.33
C ILE A 171 43.93 -22.55 -73.78
N ILE A 172 43.89 -21.38 -74.41
CA ILE A 172 43.46 -21.24 -75.82
C ILE A 172 44.61 -21.54 -76.80
N ALA A 173 45.86 -21.52 -76.34
CA ALA A 173 47.02 -22.00 -77.10
C ALA A 173 47.08 -23.54 -77.11
N VAL A 174 46.09 -24.20 -77.72
CA VAL A 174 46.23 -25.59 -78.15
C VAL A 174 46.98 -25.58 -79.47
N PRO A 175 48.29 -25.90 -79.54
CA PRO A 175 48.95 -26.12 -80.82
C PRO A 175 48.23 -27.26 -81.54
N HIS A 176 47.53 -26.89 -82.61
CA HIS A 176 46.84 -27.79 -83.51
C HIS A 176 47.81 -28.87 -84.00
N LEU A 177 47.53 -30.13 -83.66
CA LEU A 177 48.13 -31.31 -84.28
C LEU A 177 47.94 -31.21 -85.81
N GLN A 178 49.02 -30.93 -86.54
CA GLN A 178 49.08 -31.17 -87.97
C GLN A 178 49.48 -32.64 -88.21
N PRO A 179 48.71 -33.40 -88.98
CA PRO A 179 49.08 -34.77 -89.34
C PRO A 179 50.11 -34.72 -90.48
N GLN A 180 51.26 -35.36 -90.29
CA GLN A 180 52.20 -35.65 -91.37
C GLN A 180 52.39 -37.17 -91.44
N HIS A 181 51.55 -37.77 -92.27
CA HIS A 181 51.77 -39.06 -92.90
C HIS A 181 52.57 -38.82 -94.20
N TRP A 182 53.67 -39.58 -94.37
CA TRP A 182 54.51 -39.82 -95.57
C TRP A 182 54.96 -38.62 -96.42
#